data_AF-A0A6V7L9S2-F1
#
_entry.id   AF-A0A6V7L9S2-F1
#
_cell.length_a   1.000
_cell.length_b   1.000
_cell.length_c   1.000
_cell.angle_alpha   90.00
_cell.angle_beta   90.00
_cell.angle_gamma   90.00
#
_symmetry.space_group_name_H-M   'P 1'
#
loop_
_entity.id
_entity.type
_entity.pdbx_description
1 polymer ?
#
loop_
_entity_poly.entity_id
_entity_poly.type
_entity_poly.pdbx_seq_one_letter_code
_entity_poly.pdbx_strand_id
1 'polypeptide(L)' 'MKKEHSFDYATKCDVEVITHLYMELGMEHVASSLDGVFAFCLMDVKENRVLIGRDPYGVRPLFRLSSSDGQLAICSESK' A
#
# COMPACT_ATOMS: atom_id res chain seq x y z
N MET A 1 -2.18 -7.61 -14.84
CA MET A 1 -2.45 -7.71 -13.38
C MET A 1 -3.80 -8.35 -13.06
N LYS A 2 -4.97 -7.76 -13.37
CA LYS A 2 -6.29 -8.42 -13.16
C LYS A 2 -6.53 -9.76 -13.90
N LYS A 3 -5.70 -10.09 -14.88
CA LYS A 3 -5.83 -11.28 -15.75
C LYS A 3 -4.89 -12.44 -15.43
N GLU A 4 -3.89 -12.25 -14.57
CA GLU A 4 -2.89 -13.29 -14.27
C GLU A 4 -3.05 -13.95 -12.90
N HIS A 5 -3.77 -13.32 -11.98
CA HIS A 5 -4.08 -13.90 -10.67
C HIS A 5 -5.60 -13.97 -10.50
N SER A 6 -6.13 -15.19 -10.32
CA SER A 6 -7.54 -15.40 -9.95
C SER A 6 -7.74 -15.06 -8.47
N PHE A 7 -7.81 -13.77 -8.17
CA PHE A 7 -8.16 -13.30 -6.83
C PHE A 7 -9.68 -13.29 -6.65
N ASP A 8 -10.14 -13.86 -5.54
CA ASP A 8 -11.53 -13.70 -5.08
C ASP A 8 -11.69 -12.30 -4.47
N TYR A 9 -12.00 -11.33 -5.32
CA TYR A 9 -12.27 -9.96 -4.89
C TYR A 9 -13.61 -9.90 -4.15
N ALA A 10 -13.58 -9.43 -2.89
CA ALA A 10 -14.77 -9.14 -2.11
C ALA A 10 -15.44 -7.83 -2.55
N THR A 11 -14.68 -6.91 -3.16
CA THR A 11 -15.16 -5.61 -3.63
C THR A 11 -14.86 -5.39 -5.11
N LYS A 12 -15.45 -4.34 -5.71
CA LYS A 12 -15.09 -3.88 -7.06
C LYS A 12 -14.02 -2.78 -7.03
N CYS A 13 -13.32 -2.61 -5.91
CA CYS A 13 -12.32 -1.58 -5.73
C CYS A 13 -10.99 -2.00 -6.35
N ASP A 14 -10.41 -1.14 -7.18
CA ASP A 14 -9.12 -1.41 -7.80
C ASP A 14 -7.96 -1.52 -6.78
N VAL A 15 -8.15 -1.01 -5.57
CA VAL A 15 -7.16 -1.03 -4.48
C VAL A 15 -7.05 -2.41 -3.81
N GLU A 16 -8.07 -3.26 -3.93
CA GLU A 16 -8.11 -4.57 -3.27
C GLU A 16 -7.01 -5.53 -3.77
N VAL A 17 -6.54 -5.32 -5.01
CA VAL A 17 -5.40 -6.06 -5.57
C VAL A 17 -4.15 -5.93 -4.71
N ILE A 18 -3.95 -4.80 -4.02
CA ILE A 18 -2.78 -4.56 -3.15
C ILE A 18 -2.79 -5.51 -1.96
N THR A 19 -3.97 -5.76 -1.38
CA THR A 19 -4.14 -6.70 -0.27
C THR A 19 -3.87 -8.13 -0.70
N HIS A 20 -4.37 -8.53 -1.87
CA HIS A 20 -4.10 -9.86 -2.42
C HIS A 20 -2.62 -10.07 -2.76
N LEU A 21 -1.98 -9.08 -3.40
CA LEU A 21 -0.55 -9.12 -3.69
C LEU A 21 0.28 -9.20 -2.39
N TYR A 22 -0.16 -8.51 -1.33
CA TYR A 22 0.50 -8.58 -0.02
C TYR A 22 0.42 -9.98 0.59
N MET A 23 -0.73 -10.64 0.49
CA MET A 23 -0.89 -12.01 0.98
C MET A 23 -0.11 -13.04 0.17
N GLU A 24 0.02 -12.86 -1.15
CA GLU A 24 0.69 -13.83 -2.04
C GLU A 24 2.22 -13.63 -2.09
N LEU A 25 2.69 -12.39 -2.24
CA LEU A 25 4.09 -12.08 -2.54
C LEU A 25 4.86 -11.51 -1.34
N GLY A 26 4.15 -11.12 -0.27
CA GLY A 26 4.72 -10.48 0.91
C GLY A 26 5.17 -9.03 0.68
N MET A 27 5.52 -8.35 1.77
CA MET A 27 5.76 -6.89 1.79
C MET A 27 6.78 -6.36 0.78
N GLU A 28 7.84 -7.11 0.47
CA GLU A 28 8.95 -6.65 -0.37
C GLU A 28 8.59 -6.56 -1.85
N HIS A 29 7.66 -7.40 -2.30
CA HIS A 29 7.33 -7.54 -3.72
C HIS A 29 6.06 -6.80 -4.12
N VAL A 30 5.20 -6.40 -3.18
CA VAL A 30 3.94 -5.69 -3.46
C VAL A 30 4.18 -4.44 -4.31
N ALA A 31 5.10 -3.56 -3.91
CA ALA A 31 5.31 -2.29 -4.61
C ALA A 31 5.89 -2.49 -6.02
N SER A 32 6.77 -3.48 -6.18
CA SER A 32 7.39 -3.84 -7.46
C SER A 32 6.41 -4.51 -8.43
N SER A 33 5.39 -5.19 -7.88
CA SER A 33 4.32 -5.84 -8.63
C SER A 33 3.14 -4.91 -8.92
N LEU A 34 3.25 -3.61 -8.67
CA LEU A 34 2.24 -2.62 -9.04
C LEU A 34 2.73 -1.77 -10.21
N ASP A 35 2.06 -1.91 -11.35
CA ASP A 35 2.32 -1.07 -12.51
C ASP A 35 1.30 0.08 -12.56
N GLY A 36 1.75 1.30 -12.25
CA GLY A 36 0.94 2.50 -12.29
C GLY A 36 1.29 3.55 -11.23
N VAL A 37 0.36 4.47 -11.03
CA VAL A 37 0.48 5.59 -10.10
C VAL A 37 -0.34 5.29 -8.84
N PHE A 38 0.34 5.14 -7.71
CA PHE A 38 -0.26 4.74 -6.43
C PHE A 38 0.43 5.38 -5.23
N ALA A 39 -0.34 5.59 -4.18
CA ALA A 39 0.16 5.81 -2.83
C ALA A 39 -0.81 5.11 -1.87
N PHE A 40 -0.30 4.20 -1.04
CA PHE A 40 -1.13 3.40 -0.15
C PHE A 40 -0.50 3.23 1.23
N CYS A 41 -1.36 2.96 2.21
CA CYS A 41 -0.99 2.54 3.56
C CYS A 41 -1.79 1.27 3.87
N LEU A 42 -1.10 0.17 4.14
CA LEU A 42 -1.67 -1.12 4.49
C LEU A 42 -1.25 -1.45 5.92
N MET A 43 -2.23 -1.63 6.80
CA MET A 43 -2.00 -2.02 8.19
C MET A 43 -2.24 -3.53 8.33
N ASP A 44 -1.18 -4.26 8.65
CA ASP A 44 -1.26 -5.66 9.04
C ASP A 44 -1.40 -5.75 10.56
N VAL A 45 -2.62 -6.02 11.00
CA VAL A 45 -2.96 -6.17 12.41
C VAL A 45 -2.43 -7.48 13.00
N LYS A 46 -2.24 -8.52 12.17
CA LYS A 46 -1.76 -9.83 12.65
C LYS A 46 -0.28 -9.76 13.02
N GLU A 47 0.52 -9.12 12.16
CA GLU A 47 1.96 -8.97 12.35
C GLU A 47 2.35 -7.65 13.06
N ASN A 48 1.34 -6.82 13.38
CA ASN A 48 1.50 -5.49 13.99
C ASN A 48 2.46 -4.58 13.20
N ARG A 49 2.26 -4.50 11.88
CA ARG A 49 3.12 -3.75 10.95
C ARG A 49 2.30 -2.85 10.05
N VAL A 50 2.93 -1.77 9.58
CA VAL A 50 2.34 -0.85 8.62
C VAL A 50 3.25 -0.78 7.40
N LEU A 51 2.67 -1.09 6.24
CA LEU A 51 3.33 -0.99 4.94
C LEU A 51 2.87 0.28 4.25
N ILE A 52 3.83 1.10 3.83
CA ILE A 52 3.56 2.38 3.17
C ILE A 52 4.29 2.33 1.84
N GLY A 53 3.53 2.35 0.75
CA GLY A 53 4.05 2.25 -0.61
C GLY A 53 3.70 3.49 -1.42
N ARG A 54 4.63 3.92 -2.28
CA ARG A 54 4.43 5.02 -3.22
C ARG A 54 4.99 4.61 -4.58
N ASP A 55 4.41 5.16 -5.63
CA ASP A 55 4.90 4.97 -7.00
C ASP A 55 6.35 5.47 -7.14
N PRO A 56 7.18 4.86 -8.01
CA PRO A 56 8.60 5.19 -8.14
C PRO A 56 8.88 6.66 -8.49
N TYR A 57 7.96 7.29 -9.22
CA TYR A 57 8.07 8.68 -9.66
C TYR A 57 7.46 9.67 -8.66
N GLY A 58 6.80 9.19 -7.62
CA GLY A 58 6.13 10.00 -6.61
C GLY A 58 5.01 10.88 -7.15
N VAL A 59 4.29 10.46 -8.19
CA VAL A 59 3.19 11.21 -8.80
C VAL A 59 2.06 11.46 -7.79
N ARG A 60 1.74 10.48 -6.93
CA ARG A 60 0.78 10.70 -5.83
C ARG A 60 1.50 11.22 -4.58
N PRO A 61 1.11 12.38 -4.02
CA PRO A 61 1.72 12.90 -2.80
C PRO A 61 1.39 12.01 -1.60
N LEU A 62 2.41 11.76 -0.77
CA LEU A 62 2.30 11.08 0.50
C LEU A 62 3.30 11.71 1.48
N PHE A 63 2.77 12.28 2.54
CA PHE A 63 3.53 12.93 3.61
C PHE A 63 3.58 12.00 4.81
N ARG A 64 4.75 11.94 5.45
CA ARG A 64 4.99 11.15 6.66
C ARG A 64 5.51 12.06 7.75
N LEU A 65 4.90 12.01 8.92
CA LEU A 65 5.35 12.68 10.13
C LEU A 65 5.62 11.63 11.19
N SER A 66 6.77 11.72 11.85
CA SER A 66 7.09 10.88 13.01
C SER A 66 7.38 11.77 14.20
N SER A 67 6.64 11.58 15.29
CA SER A 67 6.92 12.25 16.57
C SER A 67 8.05 11.54 17.32
N SER A 68 8.74 12.28 18.19
CA SER A 68 9.68 11.74 19.18
C SER A 68 9.05 10.69 20.10
N ASP A 69 7.73 10.76 20.32
CA ASP A 69 6.97 9.81 21.14
C ASP A 69 6.61 8.50 20.40
N GLY A 70 7.15 8.27 19.20
CA GLY A 70 6.89 7.06 18.42
C GLY A 70 5.58 7.06 17.63
N GLN A 71 4.87 8.20 17.57
CA GLN A 71 3.67 8.33 16.74
C GLN A 71 4.04 8.50 15.27
N LEU A 72 3.33 7.79 14.40
CA LEU A 72 3.46 7.88 12.94
C LEU A 72 2.16 8.41 12.34
N ALA A 73 2.22 9.55 11.66
CA ALA A 73 1.11 10.12 10.92
C ALA A 73 1.42 10.14 9.41
N ILE A 74 0.41 9.86 8.59
CA ILE A 74 0.53 9.81 7.14
C ILE A 74 -0.66 10.54 6.53
N CYS A 75 -0.40 11.45 5.59
CA CYS A 75 -1.43 12.23 4.91
C CYS A 75 -1.13 12.35 3.42
N SER A 76 -2.16 12.46 2.59
CA SER A 76 -1.99 12.76 1.15
C SER A 76 -1.66 14.24 0.90
N GLU A 77 -1.98 15.11 1.86
CA GLU A 77 -1.72 16.55 1.80
C GLU A 77 -1.03 17.01 3.09
N SER A 78 -0.12 17.99 2.98
CA SER A 78 0.63 18.56 4.10
C SER A 78 -0.07 19.74 4.78
N LYS A 79 -1.40 19.84 4.64
CA LYS A 79 -2.16 21.02 5.06
C LYS A 79 -2.42 21.05 6.56
#